data_AF-A0AAQ3K2V1-F1
#
_entry.id   AF-A0AAQ3K2V1-F1
#
_cell.length_a   1.000
_cell.length_b   1.000
_cell.length_c   1.000
_cell.angle_alpha   90.00
_cell.angle_beta   90.00
_cell.angle_gamma   90.00
#
_symmetry.space_group_name_H-M   'P 1'
#
loop_
_entity.id
_entity.type
_entity.pdbx_description
1 polymer ?
#
loop_
_entity_poly.entity_id
_entity_poly.type
_entity_poly.pdbx_seq_one_letter_code
_entity_poly.pdbx_strand_id
1 'polypeptide(L)'
;MKILGEKEKKEDDTDFFKEEGTLTPGSQNKGSMDVFVMKGKGGPRQRTLNEMVKDRDMVVRDICRCLYDNALLFNLVKSPLFTQMVKSISEYGRDLKPPSYHEVRVTYLKKEVDDINTRLEIYRDEWKKTCCTLMSDGWTDGKNRCLINFLVNSPR
;
A
#
# COMPACT_ATOMS: atom_id res chain seq x y z
N MET A 1 -16.13 -43.59 -15.36
CA MET A 1 -16.96 -42.61 -16.10
C MET A 1 -16.12 -41.37 -16.34
N LYS A 2 -16.18 -40.79 -17.55
CA LYS A 2 -15.37 -39.67 -18.04
C LYS A 2 -15.67 -38.34 -17.33
N ILE A 3 -14.59 -37.59 -17.07
CA ILE A 3 -14.30 -36.16 -17.36
C ILE A 3 -15.43 -35.12 -17.12
N LEU A 4 -15.16 -34.11 -16.28
CA LEU A 4 -14.98 -32.71 -16.73
C LEU A 4 -14.37 -31.85 -15.61
N GLY A 5 -13.17 -31.32 -15.90
CA GLY A 5 -12.64 -30.15 -15.21
C GLY A 5 -13.33 -28.91 -15.76
N GLU A 6 -13.77 -28.04 -14.85
CA GLU A 6 -14.26 -26.71 -15.19
C GLU A 6 -13.13 -25.70 -14.98
N LYS A 7 -12.84 -24.99 -16.07
CA LYS A 7 -11.84 -23.94 -16.19
C LYS A 7 -12.32 -22.72 -15.41
N GLU A 8 -11.46 -22.17 -14.55
CA GLU A 8 -11.62 -20.82 -14.03
C GLU A 8 -11.61 -19.81 -15.19
N LYS A 9 -12.70 -19.07 -15.31
CA LYS A 9 -12.81 -17.88 -16.17
C LYS A 9 -12.09 -16.73 -15.45
N LYS A 10 -10.98 -16.27 -16.01
CA LYS A 10 -10.42 -14.94 -15.71
C LYS A 10 -11.21 -13.93 -16.52
N GLU A 11 -11.88 -13.02 -15.84
CA GLU A 11 -12.52 -11.86 -16.44
C GLU A 11 -11.58 -10.66 -16.21
N ASP A 12 -10.95 -10.24 -17.31
CA ASP A 12 -10.12 -9.05 -17.43
C ASP A 12 -11.05 -7.85 -17.63
N ASP A 13 -11.09 -6.94 -16.66
CA ASP A 13 -11.74 -5.63 -16.80
C ASP A 13 -10.69 -4.53 -16.63
N THR A 14 -10.02 -4.20 -17.73
CA THR A 14 -9.30 -2.92 -17.88
C THR A 14 -9.60 -2.35 -19.26
N ASP A 15 -10.68 -1.57 -19.36
CA ASP A 15 -10.94 -0.69 -20.50
C ASP A 15 -11.60 0.60 -20.02
N PHE A 16 -10.76 1.59 -19.66
CA PHE A 16 -11.21 2.97 -19.62
C PHE A 16 -10.04 3.86 -20.01
N PHE A 17 -9.95 4.18 -21.30
CA PHE A 17 -9.65 5.50 -21.89
C PHE A 17 -9.43 5.30 -23.40
N LYS A 18 -10.46 5.60 -24.21
CA LYS A 18 -10.33 5.78 -25.66
C LYS A 18 -9.99 7.25 -25.94
N GLU A 19 -8.90 7.48 -26.67
CA GLU A 19 -8.56 8.76 -27.32
C GLU A 19 -8.94 8.65 -28.81
N GLU A 20 -9.76 9.57 -29.32
CA GLU A 20 -10.09 9.71 -30.74
C GLU A 20 -9.44 10.99 -31.30
N GLY A 21 -8.70 10.85 -32.41
CA GLY A 21 -8.20 11.95 -33.25
C GLY A 21 -9.30 12.51 -34.17
N THR A 22 -9.25 13.74 -34.69
CA THR A 22 -8.49 14.22 -35.88
C THR A 22 -8.94 15.68 -36.14
N LEU A 23 -8.18 16.62 -36.75
CA LEU A 23 -8.08 16.91 -38.20
C LEU A 23 -7.13 18.14 -38.43
N THR A 24 -6.48 18.17 -39.60
CA THR A 24 -5.53 19.21 -40.10
C THR A 24 -6.23 20.50 -40.59
N PRO A 25 -5.53 21.65 -40.76
CA PRO A 25 -5.15 22.04 -42.14
C PRO A 25 -3.92 22.98 -42.30
N GLY A 26 -3.39 23.03 -43.54
CA GLY A 26 -2.95 24.29 -44.17
C GLY A 26 -1.46 24.68 -44.07
N SER A 27 -0.73 24.50 -45.17
CA SER A 27 0.64 25.00 -45.41
C SER A 27 0.65 26.50 -45.70
N GLN A 28 1.49 27.27 -45.00
CA GLN A 28 2.04 28.55 -45.47
C GLN A 28 3.48 28.76 -44.98
N ASN A 29 4.41 28.94 -45.92
CA ASN A 29 5.83 29.23 -45.69
C ASN A 29 6.03 30.54 -44.89
N LYS A 30 6.81 30.50 -43.80
CA LYS A 30 7.34 31.69 -43.09
C LYS A 30 8.81 31.47 -42.70
N GLY A 31 9.61 32.52 -42.87
CA GLY A 31 11.07 32.49 -42.68
C GLY A 31 11.50 32.26 -41.22
N SER A 32 12.75 31.81 -41.06
CA SER A 32 13.31 31.27 -39.81
C SER A 32 13.31 32.22 -38.60
N MET A 33 13.13 33.53 -38.77
CA MET A 33 13.19 34.52 -37.68
C MET A 33 11.81 34.95 -37.15
N ASP A 34 10.72 34.71 -37.89
CA ASP A 34 9.36 35.05 -37.45
C ASP A 34 8.78 34.06 -36.42
N VAL A 35 9.38 32.88 -36.28
CA VAL A 35 8.98 31.83 -35.33
C VAL A 35 9.22 32.26 -33.88
N PHE A 36 10.20 33.14 -33.63
CA PHE A 36 10.57 33.54 -32.27
C PHE A 36 9.82 34.76 -31.75
N VAL A 37 9.26 35.60 -32.62
CA VAL A 37 8.58 36.86 -32.23
C VAL A 37 7.08 36.67 -31.98
N MET A 38 6.45 35.61 -32.52
CA MET A 38 5.04 35.28 -32.26
C MET A 38 4.78 34.55 -30.92
N LYS A 39 5.77 34.48 -30.02
CA LYS A 39 5.63 33.81 -28.71
C LYS A 39 4.88 34.67 -27.69
N GLY A 40 3.70 35.15 -28.07
CA GLY A 40 2.74 35.83 -27.22
C GLY A 40 1.35 35.25 -27.47
N LYS A 41 0.86 34.44 -26.54
CA LYS A 41 -0.44 33.72 -26.52
C LYS A 41 -0.45 32.38 -27.29
N GLY A 42 -0.03 31.30 -26.62
CA GLY A 42 -0.44 29.94 -26.99
C GLY A 42 0.61 28.84 -27.02
N GLY A 43 1.89 29.10 -26.70
CA GLY A 43 2.89 28.04 -26.56
C GLY A 43 2.58 27.09 -25.39
N PRO A 44 3.11 25.85 -25.37
CA PRO A 44 2.88 24.90 -24.28
C PRO A 44 3.20 25.59 -22.96
N ARG A 45 2.16 25.74 -22.12
CA ARG A 45 2.30 26.34 -20.79
C ARG A 45 3.37 25.55 -20.06
N GLN A 46 4.49 26.20 -19.77
CA GLN A 46 5.42 25.69 -18.78
C GLN A 46 4.64 25.58 -17.48
N ARG A 47 4.36 24.34 -17.05
CA ARG A 47 3.67 24.10 -15.78
C ARG A 47 4.48 24.78 -14.70
N THR A 48 3.87 25.75 -14.04
CA THR A 48 4.55 26.46 -12.95
C THR A 48 4.79 25.47 -11.82
N LEU A 49 5.80 25.70 -10.97
CA LEU A 49 6.12 24.80 -9.83
C LEU A 49 4.88 24.49 -8.95
N ASN A 50 3.90 25.40 -8.91
CA ASN A 50 2.62 25.20 -8.21
C ASN A 50 1.75 24.08 -8.79
N GLU A 51 1.78 23.82 -10.09
CA GLU A 51 1.04 22.70 -10.72
C GLU A 51 1.72 21.34 -10.49
N MET A 52 2.97 21.34 -10.00
CA MET A 52 3.70 20.13 -9.61
C MET A 52 3.51 19.76 -8.13
N VAL A 53 2.94 20.65 -7.31
CA VAL A 53 2.57 20.33 -5.94
C VAL A 53 1.33 19.45 -6.03
N LYS A 54 1.54 18.13 -5.98
CA LYS A 54 0.47 17.15 -5.81
C LYS A 54 -0.40 17.63 -4.65
N ASP A 55 -1.71 17.72 -4.87
CA ASP A 55 -2.67 18.20 -3.88
C ASP A 55 -2.60 17.34 -2.61
N ARG A 56 -1.83 17.83 -1.63
CA ARG A 56 -1.61 17.15 -0.36
C ARG A 56 -2.92 16.91 0.37
N ASP A 57 -3.85 17.85 0.26
CA ASP A 57 -5.10 17.82 1.00
C ASP A 57 -6.02 16.72 0.47
N MET A 58 -5.99 16.45 -0.84
CA MET A 58 -6.69 15.32 -1.44
C MET A 58 -6.16 13.97 -0.90
N VAL A 59 -4.85 13.76 -0.92
CA VAL A 59 -4.23 12.50 -0.45
C VAL A 59 -4.48 12.27 1.04
N VAL A 60 -4.31 13.32 1.86
CA VAL A 60 -4.57 13.25 3.30
C VAL A 60 -6.04 12.94 3.56
N ARG A 61 -6.97 13.52 2.80
CA ARG A 61 -8.40 13.24 2.92
C ARG A 61 -8.72 11.77 2.66
N ASP A 62 -8.13 11.16 1.63
CA ASP A 62 -8.39 9.76 1.30
C ASP A 62 -7.81 8.81 2.36
N ILE A 63 -6.63 9.13 2.91
CA ILE A 63 -6.08 8.41 4.07
C ILE A 63 -7.03 8.50 5.27
N CYS A 64 -7.50 9.72 5.60
CA CYS A 64 -8.41 9.92 6.72
C CYS A 64 -9.74 9.17 6.53
N ARG A 65 -10.33 9.19 5.33
CA ARG A 65 -11.53 8.42 5.01
C ARG A 65 -11.34 6.93 5.26
N CYS A 66 -10.22 6.37 4.78
CA CYS A 66 -9.89 4.97 5.01
C CYS A 66 -9.79 4.63 6.51
N LEU A 67 -9.19 5.51 7.31
CA LEU A 67 -9.13 5.33 8.77
C LEU A 67 -10.52 5.36 9.42
N TYR A 68 -11.37 6.30 9.03
CA TYR A 68 -12.71 6.45 9.59
C TYR A 68 -13.63 5.28 9.21
N ASP A 69 -13.64 4.90 7.93
CA ASP A 69 -14.53 3.85 7.40
C ASP A 69 -14.18 2.47 7.99
N ASN A 70 -12.91 2.20 8.27
CA ASN A 70 -12.44 0.94 8.86
C ASN A 70 -12.33 0.98 10.39
N ALA A 71 -12.83 2.04 11.04
CA ALA A 71 -12.74 2.23 12.49
C ALA A 71 -11.31 2.06 13.06
N LEU A 72 -10.30 2.51 12.30
CA LEU A 72 -8.91 2.43 12.71
C LEU A 72 -8.57 3.55 13.71
N LEU A 73 -7.76 3.24 14.71
CA LEU A 73 -7.37 4.20 15.74
C LEU A 73 -6.47 5.30 15.15
N PHE A 74 -6.67 6.56 15.56
CA PHE A 74 -5.83 7.69 15.13
C PHE A 74 -4.37 7.56 15.55
N ASN A 75 -4.09 6.80 16.62
CA ASN A 75 -2.73 6.49 17.03
C ASN A 75 -1.94 5.70 15.98
N LEU A 76 -2.60 5.06 15.01
CA LEU A 76 -1.94 4.38 13.90
C LEU A 76 -1.00 5.33 13.13
N VAL A 77 -1.39 6.59 12.94
CA VAL A 77 -0.59 7.59 12.20
C VAL A 77 0.73 7.92 12.92
N LYS A 78 0.80 7.70 14.24
CA LYS A 78 2.03 7.88 15.04
C LYS A 78 2.95 6.66 14.98
N SER A 79 2.47 5.51 14.48
CA SER A 79 3.27 4.30 14.41
C SER A 79 4.39 4.44 13.38
N PRO A 80 5.63 4.03 13.68
CA PRO A 80 6.72 4.03 12.70
C PRO A 80 6.38 3.14 11.49
N LEU A 81 5.58 2.08 11.67
CA LEU A 81 5.14 1.20 10.59
C LEU A 81 4.25 1.93 9.59
N PHE A 82 3.38 2.84 10.05
CA PHE A 82 2.54 3.64 9.17
C PHE A 82 3.37 4.60 8.32
N THR A 83 4.32 5.29 8.96
CA THR A 83 5.27 6.18 8.25
C THR A 83 6.10 5.40 7.22
N GLN A 84 6.58 4.21 7.58
CA GLN A 84 7.32 3.35 6.67
C GLN A 84 6.46 2.89 5.49
N MET A 85 5.21 2.48 5.75
CA MET A 85 4.26 2.09 4.70
C MET A 85 4.04 3.23 3.69
N VAL A 86 3.71 4.44 4.16
CA VAL A 86 3.49 5.60 3.29
C VAL A 86 4.76 5.94 2.50
N LYS A 87 5.93 5.86 3.13
CA LYS A 87 7.22 6.08 2.47
C LYS A 87 7.45 5.05 1.35
N SER A 88 7.29 3.76 1.61
CA SER A 88 7.48 2.70 0.61
C SER A 88 6.49 2.82 -0.56
N ILE A 89 5.24 3.19 -0.29
CA ILE A 89 4.24 3.47 -1.35
C ILE A 89 4.71 4.67 -2.20
N SER A 90 5.20 5.74 -1.55
CA SER A 90 5.67 6.94 -2.25
C SER A 90 6.91 6.70 -3.12
N GLU A 91 7.81 5.81 -2.67
CA GLU A 91 9.03 5.44 -3.36
C GLU A 91 8.75 4.50 -4.55
N TYR A 92 7.76 3.61 -4.44
CA TYR A 92 7.35 2.75 -5.56
C TYR A 92 6.74 3.57 -6.72
N GLY A 93 5.86 4.53 -6.40
CA GLY A 93 5.25 5.41 -7.40
C GLY A 93 3.84 4.99 -7.85
N ARG A 94 3.40 5.50 -9.02
CA ARG A 94 1.99 5.46 -9.45
C ARG A 94 1.46 4.08 -9.81
N ASP A 95 2.35 3.15 -10.17
CA ASP A 95 1.95 1.84 -10.71
C ASP A 95 1.78 0.77 -9.62
N LEU A 96 1.86 1.17 -8.34
CA LEU A 96 1.65 0.23 -7.23
C LEU A 96 0.18 -0.20 -7.20
N LYS A 97 -0.05 -1.48 -7.53
CA LYS A 97 -1.33 -2.12 -7.25
C LYS A 97 -1.43 -2.40 -5.75
N PRO A 98 -2.55 -2.06 -5.09
CA PRO A 98 -2.78 -2.46 -3.71
C PRO A 98 -2.68 -3.99 -3.57
N PRO A 99 -2.19 -4.50 -2.43
CA PRO A 99 -2.10 -5.93 -2.22
C PRO A 99 -3.49 -6.57 -2.24
N SER A 100 -3.61 -7.74 -2.86
CA SER A 100 -4.85 -8.51 -2.85
C SER A 100 -5.15 -9.10 -1.47
N TYR A 101 -6.42 -9.44 -1.22
CA TYR A 101 -6.83 -10.06 0.04
C TYR A 101 -6.06 -11.35 0.35
N HIS A 102 -5.79 -12.19 -0.67
CA HIS A 102 -5.02 -13.41 -0.49
C HIS A 102 -3.55 -13.12 -0.13
N GLU A 103 -2.92 -12.14 -0.79
CA GLU A 103 -1.54 -11.79 -0.50
C GLU A 103 -1.37 -11.35 0.95
N VAL A 104 -2.27 -10.51 1.46
CA VAL A 104 -2.24 -10.03 2.85
C VAL A 104 -2.40 -11.19 3.84
N ARG A 105 -3.45 -12.03 3.68
CA ARG A 105 -3.80 -13.03 4.69
C ARG A 105 -2.96 -14.31 4.67
N VAL A 106 -2.31 -14.63 3.54
CA VAL A 106 -1.53 -15.88 3.40
C VAL A 106 -0.06 -15.56 3.16
N THR A 107 0.26 -14.92 2.04
CA THR A 107 1.64 -14.83 1.55
C THR A 107 2.50 -13.95 2.43
N TYR A 108 2.07 -12.72 2.67
CA TYR A 108 2.83 -11.76 3.48
C TYR A 108 2.70 -12.05 4.97
N LEU A 109 1.56 -12.57 5.43
CA LEU A 109 1.43 -13.05 6.81
C LEU A 109 2.44 -14.17 7.10
N LYS A 110 2.58 -15.15 6.20
CA LYS A 110 3.58 -16.22 6.38
C LYS A 110 5.01 -15.67 6.41
N LYS A 111 5.34 -14.75 5.51
CA LYS A 111 6.67 -14.10 5.49
C LYS A 111 6.97 -13.35 6.79
N GLU A 112 5.99 -12.62 7.32
CA GLU A 112 6.15 -11.91 8.60
C GLU A 112 6.35 -12.88 9.76
N VAL A 113 5.62 -14.00 9.78
CA VAL A 113 5.82 -15.07 10.77
C VAL A 113 7.23 -15.67 10.68
N ASP A 114 7.73 -15.91 9.47
CA ASP A 114 9.07 -16.45 9.26
C ASP A 114 10.16 -15.44 9.69
N ASP A 115 9.96 -14.14 9.43
CA ASP A 115 10.86 -13.08 9.86
C ASP A 115 10.87 -12.92 11.39
N ILE A 116 9.70 -12.93 12.03
CA ILE A 116 9.59 -12.92 13.50
C ILE A 116 10.28 -14.15 14.10
N ASN A 117 10.06 -15.35 13.55
CA ASN A 117 10.71 -16.56 14.02
C ASN A 117 12.24 -16.46 13.93
N THR A 118 12.75 -15.87 12.84
CA THR A 118 14.19 -15.64 12.66
C THR A 118 14.73 -14.67 13.72
N ARG A 119 14.03 -13.57 13.98
CA ARG A 119 14.39 -12.61 15.05
C ARG A 119 14.31 -13.25 16.44
N LEU A 120 13.39 -14.19 16.64
CA LEU A 120 13.22 -14.92 17.90
C LEU A 120 14.30 -15.98 18.16
N GLU A 121 15.04 -16.41 17.14
CA GLU A 121 16.02 -17.49 17.31
C GLU A 121 17.13 -17.12 18.30
N ILE A 122 17.54 -15.85 18.34
CA ILE A 122 18.49 -15.32 19.33
C ILE A 122 17.99 -15.56 20.76
N TYR A 123 16.70 -15.30 21.02
CA TYR A 123 16.09 -15.52 22.31
C TYR A 123 15.95 -17.02 22.63
N ARG A 124 15.62 -17.85 21.63
CA ARG A 124 15.55 -19.31 21.82
C ARG A 124 16.89 -19.90 22.21
N ASP A 125 17.98 -19.45 21.58
CA ASP A 125 19.33 -19.88 21.92
C ASP A 125 19.75 -19.44 23.32
N GLU A 126 19.26 -18.29 23.77
CA GLU A 126 19.45 -17.84 25.12
C GLU A 126 18.62 -18.65 26.13
N TRP A 127 17.34 -18.92 25.86
CA TRP A 127 16.47 -19.70 26.75
C TRP A 127 17.00 -21.11 27.00
N LYS A 128 17.74 -21.69 26.04
CA LYS A 128 18.46 -22.96 26.25
C LYS A 128 19.49 -22.89 27.39
N LYS A 129 20.00 -21.70 27.71
CA LYS A 129 21.04 -21.47 28.74
C LYS A 129 20.45 -20.92 30.04
N THR A 130 19.58 -19.92 29.94
CA THR A 130 19.05 -19.15 31.09
C THR A 130 17.66 -19.60 31.55
N CYS A 131 17.02 -20.50 30.79
CA CYS A 131 15.60 -20.85 30.91
C CYS A 131 14.67 -19.64 30.73
N CYS A 132 13.36 -19.88 30.77
CA CYS A 132 12.35 -18.84 30.78
C CYS A 132 11.24 -19.21 31.76
N THR A 133 10.54 -18.20 32.29
CA THR A 133 9.36 -18.42 33.13
C THR A 133 8.12 -18.36 32.27
N LEU A 134 7.34 -19.45 32.26
CA LEU A 134 6.01 -19.48 31.64
C LEU A 134 4.97 -19.05 32.68
N MET A 135 4.28 -17.95 32.41
CA MET A 135 3.14 -17.47 33.17
C MET A 135 1.86 -17.76 32.40
N SER A 136 0.84 -18.27 33.08
CA SER A 136 -0.50 -18.44 32.53
C SER A 136 -1.49 -17.61 33.33
N ASP A 137 -2.23 -16.74 32.66
CA ASP A 137 -3.39 -16.07 33.21
C ASP A 137 -4.65 -16.49 32.44
N GLY A 138 -5.81 -16.35 33.07
CA GLY A 138 -7.06 -16.70 32.42
C GLY A 138 -8.21 -15.88 32.97
N TRP A 139 -9.16 -15.55 32.09
CA TRP A 139 -10.41 -14.91 32.46
C TRP A 139 -11.58 -15.62 31.78
N THR A 140 -12.71 -15.66 32.46
CA THR A 140 -13.97 -16.20 31.91
C THR A 140 -14.98 -15.06 31.87
N ASP A 141 -15.62 -14.90 30.72
CA ASP A 141 -16.66 -13.87 30.56
C ASP A 141 -18.01 -14.32 31.16
N GLY A 142 -18.96 -13.38 31.27
CA GLY A 142 -20.32 -13.68 31.74
C GLY A 142 -21.12 -14.62 30.83
N LYS A 143 -20.58 -15.02 29.67
CA LYS A 143 -21.16 -16.00 28.73
C LYS A 143 -20.43 -17.35 28.79
N ASN A 144 -19.62 -17.57 29.83
CA ASN A 144 -18.87 -18.80 30.06
C ASN A 144 -17.84 -19.12 28.96
N ARG A 145 -17.30 -18.09 28.29
CA ARG A 145 -16.16 -18.21 27.36
C ARG A 145 -14.88 -17.92 28.12
N CYS A 146 -13.95 -18.87 28.11
CA CYS A 146 -12.64 -18.72 28.73
C CYS A 146 -11.60 -18.21 27.70
N LEU A 147 -10.79 -17.23 28.11
CA LEU A 147 -9.53 -16.87 27.46
C LEU A 147 -8.39 -17.21 28.42
N ILE A 148 -7.37 -17.89 27.91
CA ILE A 148 -6.15 -18.19 28.65
C ILE A 148 -5.02 -17.51 27.88
N ASN A 149 -4.23 -16.65 28.51
CA ASN A 149 -3.00 -16.15 27.92
C ASN A 149 -1.79 -16.88 28.51
N PHE A 150 -0.81 -17.11 27.65
CA PHE A 150 0.49 -17.64 28.02
C PHE A 150 1.51 -16.55 27.75
N LEU A 151 2.20 -16.11 28.80
CA LEU A 151 3.27 -15.13 28.74
C LEU A 151 4.58 -15.83 29.05
N VAL A 152 5.58 -15.62 28.21
CA VAL A 152 6.94 -16.12 28.46
C VAL A 152 7.80 -14.94 28.89
N ASN A 153 8.43 -15.05 30.06
CA ASN A 153 9.38 -14.06 30.57
C ASN A 153 10.82 -14.59 30.49
N SER A 154 11.69 -13.79 29.88
CA SER A 154 13.10 -14.05 29.66
C SER A 154 13.93 -13.02 30.45
N PRO A 155 15.02 -13.42 31.13
CA PRO A 155 15.89 -12.48 31.84
C PRO A 155 16.65 -11.47 30.94
N ARG A 156 16.65 -11.71 29.64
CA ARG A 156 17.21 -10.85 28.57
C ARG A 156 16.22 -10.69 27.43
#